data_AF-A0A252EKY6-F1
#
_entry.id   AF-A0A252EKY6-F1
#
_cell.length_a   1.000
_cell.length_b   1.000
_cell.length_c   1.000
_cell.angle_alpha   90.00
_cell.angle_beta   90.00
_cell.angle_gamma   90.00
#
_symmetry.space_group_name_H-M   'P 1'
#
loop_
_entity.id
_entity.type
_entity.pdbx_description
1 polymer ?
#
loop_
_entity_poly.entity_id
_entity_poly.type
_entity_poly.pdbx_seq_one_letter_code
_entity_poly.pdbx_strand_id
1 'polypeptide(L)'
;MPVATLDYSVWSARYPALAEFTNADLAQAYWDEAGLYLDNTDASPVRDLGKRRILLGLITAHLARLNQPASSGGSDVVGRISAASEGSVSLSADMGPVTGSQAWWVQTKEGAQYWAATAFLRTARYVPGFPQRFPVWP
;
A
#
# COMPACT_ATOMS: atom_id res chain seq x y z
N MET A 1 8.72 -12.39 -18.32
CA MET A 1 8.81 -12.00 -16.90
C MET A 1 7.43 -11.53 -16.46
N PRO A 2 6.66 -12.37 -15.75
CA PRO A 2 5.32 -12.02 -15.29
C PRO A 2 5.30 -10.83 -14.31
N VAL A 3 4.77 -9.70 -14.77
CA VAL A 3 4.47 -8.50 -13.98
C VAL A 3 2.95 -8.33 -13.84
N ALA A 4 2.48 -7.82 -12.70
CA ALA A 4 1.08 -7.45 -12.56
C ALA A 4 0.84 -6.12 -13.28
N THR A 5 -0.26 -6.01 -14.02
CA THR A 5 -0.66 -4.78 -14.73
C THR A 5 -1.87 -4.15 -14.05
N LEU A 6 -1.93 -2.81 -14.08
CA LEU A 6 -3.12 -2.09 -13.71
C LEU A 6 -4.21 -2.34 -14.76
N ASP A 7 -5.45 -2.42 -14.28
CA ASP A 7 -6.63 -2.39 -15.11
C ASP A 7 -7.55 -1.35 -14.50
N TYR A 8 -7.59 -0.20 -15.15
CA TYR A 8 -8.28 0.96 -14.62
C TYR A 8 -9.80 0.70 -14.49
N SER A 9 -10.39 -0.11 -15.36
CA SER A 9 -11.82 -0.42 -15.30
C SER A 9 -12.18 -1.20 -14.04
N VAL A 10 -11.37 -2.21 -13.70
CA VAL A 10 -11.56 -3.03 -12.49
C VAL A 10 -11.22 -2.21 -11.24
N TRP A 11 -10.18 -1.38 -11.31
CA TRP A 11 -9.75 -0.57 -10.17
C TRP A 11 -10.78 0.53 -9.84
N SER A 12 -11.25 1.28 -10.85
CA SER A 12 -12.24 2.34 -10.65
C SER A 12 -13.59 1.80 -10.19
N ALA A 13 -14.02 0.63 -10.69
CA ALA A 13 -15.22 -0.05 -10.19
C ALA A 13 -15.10 -0.46 -8.71
N ARG A 14 -13.89 -0.78 -8.24
CA ARG A 14 -13.64 -1.13 -6.83
C ARG A 14 -13.57 0.10 -5.93
N TYR A 15 -13.04 1.21 -6.44
CA TYR A 15 -12.84 2.45 -5.68
C TYR A 15 -13.56 3.64 -6.36
N PRO A 16 -14.91 3.62 -6.44
CA PRO A 16 -15.66 4.59 -7.22
C PRO A 16 -15.42 6.03 -6.77
N ALA A 17 -15.33 6.28 -5.45
CA ALA A 17 -15.06 7.61 -4.91
C ALA A 17 -13.66 8.14 -5.25
N LEU A 18 -12.66 7.26 -5.45
CA LEU A 18 -11.32 7.68 -5.87
C LEU A 18 -11.27 7.99 -7.37
N ALA A 19 -12.06 7.27 -8.17
CA ALA A 19 -12.14 7.46 -9.61
C ALA A 19 -12.75 8.83 -10.01
N GLU A 20 -13.44 9.51 -9.10
CA GLU A 20 -13.96 10.87 -9.33
C GLU A 20 -12.86 11.91 -9.54
N PHE A 21 -11.68 11.71 -8.94
CA PHE A 21 -10.55 12.64 -9.02
C PHE A 21 -9.24 11.98 -9.50
N THR A 22 -9.26 10.68 -9.76
CA THR A 22 -8.10 9.90 -10.22
C THR A 22 -8.42 9.30 -11.59
N ASN A 23 -7.93 9.94 -12.66
CA ASN A 23 -8.08 9.41 -14.02
C ASN A 23 -7.13 8.22 -14.28
N ALA A 24 -7.25 7.59 -15.45
CA ALA A 24 -6.47 6.40 -15.80
C ALA A 24 -4.96 6.62 -15.78
N ASP A 25 -4.49 7.76 -16.31
CA ASP A 25 -3.06 8.08 -16.37
C ASP A 25 -2.47 8.31 -14.97
N LEU A 26 -3.20 9.03 -14.12
CA LEU A 26 -2.80 9.30 -12.75
C LEU A 26 -2.85 8.03 -11.89
N ALA A 27 -3.85 7.16 -12.10
CA ALA A 27 -3.90 5.84 -11.48
C ALA A 27 -2.71 4.97 -11.91
N GLN A 28 -2.29 5.05 -13.18
CA GLN A 28 -1.10 4.35 -13.67
C GLN A 28 0.19 4.88 -13.01
N ALA A 29 0.32 6.21 -12.86
CA ALA A 29 1.47 6.78 -12.15
C ALA A 29 1.57 6.27 -10.69
N TYR A 30 0.45 6.22 -9.97
CA TYR A 30 0.43 5.64 -8.62
C TYR A 30 0.62 4.13 -8.60
N TRP A 31 0.29 3.42 -9.68
CA TRP A 31 0.60 2.00 -9.82
C TRP A 31 2.10 1.77 -9.98
N ASP A 32 2.77 2.61 -10.76
CA ASP A 32 4.21 2.53 -10.94
C ASP A 32 4.92 2.88 -9.62
N GLU A 33 4.43 3.90 -8.89
CA GLU A 33 4.90 4.25 -7.55
C GLU A 33 4.63 3.13 -6.52
N ALA A 34 3.50 2.42 -6.62
CA ALA A 34 3.20 1.27 -5.77
C ALA A 34 4.28 0.17 -5.85
N GLY A 35 4.98 0.08 -6.99
CA GLY A 35 6.13 -0.81 -7.19
C GLY A 35 7.30 -0.56 -6.23
N LEU A 36 7.41 0.64 -5.65
CA LEU A 36 8.43 0.97 -4.64
C LEU A 36 8.17 0.26 -3.31
N TYR A 37 6.90 -0.04 -3.00
CA TYR A 37 6.48 -0.65 -1.75
C TYR A 37 6.31 -2.16 -1.85
N LEU A 38 5.96 -2.65 -3.04
CA LEU A 38 5.86 -4.07 -3.35
C LEU A 38 6.49 -4.31 -4.72
N ASP A 39 7.60 -5.05 -4.74
CA ASP A 39 8.28 -5.43 -5.97
C ASP A 39 7.28 -6.09 -6.94
N ASN A 40 7.18 -5.55 -8.15
CA ASN A 40 6.29 -6.05 -9.21
C ASN A 40 6.99 -6.98 -10.21
N THR A 41 8.28 -7.24 -10.02
CA THR A 41 9.05 -8.12 -10.90
C THR A 41 8.91 -9.59 -10.51
N ASP A 42 9.58 -10.47 -11.27
CA ASP A 42 9.71 -11.89 -10.96
C ASP A 42 10.43 -12.13 -9.62
N ALA A 43 11.08 -11.13 -9.01
CA ALA A 43 11.73 -11.24 -7.71
C ALA A 43 10.77 -10.94 -6.52
N SER A 44 9.52 -10.56 -6.79
CA SER A 44 8.53 -10.23 -5.76
C SER A 44 8.25 -11.38 -4.79
N PRO A 45 8.23 -11.20 -3.46
CA PRO A 45 7.87 -12.28 -2.54
C PRO A 45 6.44 -12.81 -2.74
N VAL A 46 5.57 -12.04 -3.40
CA VAL A 46 4.21 -12.45 -3.78
C VAL A 46 4.22 -13.02 -5.20
N ARG A 47 4.31 -14.34 -5.31
CA ARG A 47 4.44 -15.07 -6.59
C ARG A 47 3.15 -15.13 -7.40
N ASP A 48 2.01 -15.17 -6.73
CA ASP A 48 0.69 -15.18 -7.34
C ASP A 48 0.38 -13.78 -7.92
N LEU A 49 0.23 -13.69 -9.24
CA LEU A 49 -0.03 -12.43 -9.93
C LEU A 49 -1.36 -11.80 -9.56
N GLY A 50 -2.40 -12.61 -9.30
CA GLY A 50 -3.70 -12.10 -8.89
C GLY A 50 -3.64 -11.44 -7.52
N LYS A 51 -2.97 -12.09 -6.56
CA LYS A 51 -2.71 -11.51 -5.23
C LYS A 51 -1.84 -10.27 -5.31
N ARG A 52 -0.75 -10.31 -6.09
CA ARG A 52 0.13 -9.16 -6.30
C ARG A 52 -0.64 -7.98 -6.87
N ARG A 53 -1.49 -8.21 -7.88
CA ARG A 53 -2.32 -7.17 -8.49
C ARG A 53 -3.28 -6.52 -7.48
N ILE A 54 -3.89 -7.31 -6.60
CA ILE A 54 -4.76 -6.78 -5.54
C ILE A 54 -3.97 -5.92 -4.55
N LEU A 55 -2.80 -6.39 -4.11
CA LEU A 55 -1.96 -5.67 -3.16
C LEU A 55 -1.42 -4.35 -3.74
N LEU A 56 -0.90 -4.37 -4.97
CA LEU A 56 -0.50 -3.15 -5.67
C LEU A 56 -1.69 -2.20 -5.84
N GLY A 57 -2.87 -2.72 -6.19
CA GLY A 57 -4.08 -1.90 -6.31
C GLY A 57 -4.53 -1.24 -5.00
N LEU A 58 -4.27 -1.86 -3.84
CA LEU A 58 -4.49 -1.23 -2.52
C LEU A 58 -3.49 -0.10 -2.26
N ILE A 59 -2.22 -0.28 -2.64
CA ILE A 59 -1.20 0.77 -2.51
C ILE A 59 -1.52 1.94 -3.45
N THR A 60 -1.90 1.67 -4.70
CA THR A 60 -2.36 2.69 -5.65
C THR A 60 -3.54 3.49 -5.09
N ALA A 61 -4.51 2.82 -4.47
CA ALA A 61 -5.65 3.48 -3.85
C ALA A 61 -5.27 4.29 -2.60
N HIS A 62 -4.30 3.81 -1.81
CA HIS A 62 -3.74 4.55 -0.69
C HIS A 62 -3.08 5.86 -1.17
N LEU A 63 -2.23 5.79 -2.20
CA LEU A 63 -1.57 6.96 -2.78
C LEU A 63 -2.57 7.95 -3.38
N ALA A 64 -3.58 7.46 -4.10
CA ALA A 64 -4.65 8.30 -4.62
C ALA A 64 -5.40 9.03 -3.50
N ARG A 65 -5.70 8.32 -2.39
CA ARG A 65 -6.38 8.92 -1.24
C ARG A 65 -5.52 9.97 -0.54
N LEU A 66 -4.21 9.72 -0.37
CA LEU A 66 -3.30 10.69 0.25
C LEU A 66 -3.17 11.97 -0.58
N ASN A 67 -3.19 11.85 -1.91
CA ASN A 67 -3.06 12.96 -2.84
C ASN A 67 -4.43 13.52 -3.29
N GLN A 68 -5.51 13.19 -2.57
CA GLN A 68 -6.84 13.70 -2.87
C GLN A 68 -6.82 15.24 -2.80
N PRO A 69 -7.41 15.95 -3.77
CA PRO A 69 -7.40 17.41 -3.75
C PRO A 69 -8.26 17.94 -2.60
N ALA A 70 -7.89 19.11 -2.05
CA ALA A 70 -8.61 19.74 -0.95
C ALA A 70 -10.09 20.00 -1.28
N SER A 71 -10.42 20.30 -2.54
CA SER A 71 -11.79 20.46 -3.04
C SER A 71 -12.66 19.21 -2.89
N SER A 72 -12.04 18.04 -2.78
CA SER A 72 -12.73 16.76 -2.60
C SER A 72 -12.62 16.25 -1.16
N GLY A 73 -12.08 17.03 -0.22
CA GLY A 73 -11.88 16.63 1.18
C GLY A 73 -10.49 16.06 1.50
N GLY A 74 -9.50 16.29 0.62
CA GLY A 74 -8.11 16.02 0.92
C GLY A 74 -7.45 17.05 1.83
N SER A 75 -6.32 16.69 2.42
CA SER A 75 -5.54 17.55 3.32
C SER A 75 -4.06 17.36 3.04
N ASP A 76 -3.30 18.47 2.96
CA ASP A 76 -1.84 18.45 2.82
C ASP A 76 -1.13 18.19 4.16
N VAL A 77 -1.90 17.93 5.23
CA VAL A 77 -1.37 17.63 6.56
C VAL A 77 -0.90 16.19 6.63
N VAL A 78 0.43 15.99 6.71
CA VAL A 78 1.05 14.68 6.91
C VAL A 78 1.10 14.36 8.40
N GLY A 79 0.32 13.38 8.86
CA GLY A 79 0.28 12.94 10.26
C GLY A 79 -1.04 12.29 10.66
N ARG A 80 -1.13 11.74 11.89
CA ARG A 80 -2.42 11.25 12.41
C ARG A 80 -3.35 12.43 12.69
N ILE A 81 -4.45 12.52 11.97
CA ILE A 81 -5.57 13.40 12.34
C ILE A 81 -6.44 12.61 13.34
N SER A 82 -6.27 12.86 14.64
CA SER A 82 -7.05 12.19 15.70
C SER A 82 -8.44 12.79 15.92
N ALA A 83 -8.70 13.97 15.36
CA ALA A 83 -9.99 14.63 15.40
C ALA A 83 -10.12 15.56 14.18
N ALA A 84 -11.25 15.49 13.49
CA ALA A 84 -11.68 16.49 12.53
C ALA A 84 -13.02 17.05 13.00
N SER A 85 -13.11 18.36 13.17
CA SER A 85 -14.33 19.08 13.51
C SER A 85 -14.68 20.03 12.36
N GLU A 86 -15.78 19.78 11.67
CA GLU A 86 -16.35 20.68 10.67
C GLU A 86 -17.76 21.04 11.15
N GLY A 87 -17.90 22.18 11.84
CA GLY A 87 -19.13 22.51 12.56
C GLY A 87 -19.41 21.56 13.74
N SER A 88 -20.70 21.37 14.09
CA SER A 88 -21.15 20.56 15.23
C SER A 88 -20.93 19.03 15.09
N VAL A 89 -20.11 18.59 14.13
CA VAL A 89 -19.82 17.18 13.87
C VAL A 89 -18.34 16.94 14.17
N SER A 90 -18.10 16.23 15.26
CA SER A 90 -16.77 15.73 15.63
C SER A 90 -16.71 14.22 15.38
N LEU A 91 -15.76 13.80 14.53
CA LEU A 91 -15.43 12.39 14.34
C LEU A 91 -14.10 12.11 15.05
N SER A 92 -14.14 11.23 16.05
CA SER A 92 -12.96 10.68 16.71
C SER A 92 -12.84 9.21 16.33
N ALA A 93 -11.78 8.86 15.63
CA ALA A 93 -11.49 7.48 15.24
C ALA A 93 -10.17 7.06 15.90
N ASP A 94 -10.23 6.06 16.78
CA ASP A 94 -9.06 5.51 17.45
C ASP A 94 -8.74 4.10 16.93
N MET A 95 -7.49 3.90 16.55
CA MET A 95 -6.92 2.63 16.08
C MET A 95 -5.88 2.08 17.07
N GLY A 96 -5.81 2.63 18.28
CA GLY A 96 -4.87 2.24 19.32
C GLY A 96 -3.43 2.72 19.07
N PRO A 97 -2.44 2.12 19.77
CA PRO A 97 -1.03 2.47 19.59
C PRO A 97 -0.53 2.00 18.22
N VAL A 98 -0.04 2.95 17.42
CA VAL A 98 0.53 2.69 16.09
C VAL A 98 2.04 2.67 16.20
N THR A 99 2.69 1.63 15.67
CA THR A 99 4.14 1.42 15.83
C THR A 99 4.91 1.58 14.51
N GLY A 100 6.00 2.36 14.54
CA GLY A 100 6.93 2.49 13.42
C GLY A 100 6.28 2.81 12.07
N SER A 101 6.61 2.04 11.04
CA SER A 101 6.14 2.24 9.66
C SER A 101 4.64 2.01 9.45
N GLN A 102 3.92 1.45 10.44
CA GLN A 102 2.46 1.31 10.40
C GLN A 102 1.75 2.68 10.32
N ALA A 103 2.32 3.73 10.91
CA ALA A 103 1.69 5.04 11.06
C ALA A 103 1.26 5.68 9.74
N TRP A 104 2.05 5.48 8.69
CA TRP A 104 1.76 6.01 7.37
C TRP A 104 0.61 5.25 6.69
N TRP A 105 0.67 3.92 6.73
CA TRP A 105 -0.35 3.07 6.11
C TRP A 105 -1.75 3.26 6.70
N VAL A 106 -1.86 3.50 8.01
CA VAL A 106 -3.16 3.68 8.68
C VAL A 106 -3.78 5.07 8.49
N GLN A 107 -3.17 5.97 7.71
CA GLN A 107 -3.78 7.26 7.35
C GLN A 107 -5.01 7.09 6.44
N THR A 108 -5.14 5.95 5.76
CA THR A 108 -6.26 5.66 4.86
C THR A 108 -6.80 4.24 5.11
N LYS A 109 -8.04 3.99 4.72
CA LYS A 109 -8.65 2.67 4.80
C LYS A 109 -7.89 1.65 3.94
N GLU A 110 -7.51 2.05 2.74
CA GLU A 110 -6.87 1.21 1.73
C GLU A 110 -5.44 0.84 2.16
N GLY A 111 -4.71 1.81 2.71
CA GLY A 111 -3.38 1.57 3.30
C GLY A 111 -3.44 0.65 4.53
N ALA A 112 -4.44 0.83 5.42
CA ALA A 112 -4.63 -0.05 6.58
C ALA A 112 -4.93 -1.50 6.15
N GLN A 113 -5.73 -1.69 5.09
CA GLN A 113 -6.00 -3.00 4.50
C GLN A 113 -4.74 -3.63 3.91
N TYR A 114 -3.94 -2.87 3.16
CA TYR A 114 -2.66 -3.35 2.64
C TYR A 114 -1.73 -3.77 3.78
N TRP A 115 -1.63 -2.94 4.83
CA TRP A 115 -0.81 -3.25 6.00
C TRP A 115 -1.27 -4.55 6.64
N ALA A 116 -2.56 -4.73 6.91
CA ALA A 116 -3.08 -5.97 7.48
C ALA A 116 -2.81 -7.19 6.57
N ALA A 117 -3.08 -7.06 5.26
CA ALA A 117 -2.93 -8.15 4.30
C ALA A 117 -1.47 -8.61 4.11
N THR A 118 -0.51 -7.72 4.31
CA THR A 118 0.94 -8.00 4.14
C THR A 118 1.67 -8.32 5.43
N ALA A 119 0.96 -8.60 6.53
CA ALA A 119 1.59 -8.96 7.81
C ALA A 119 2.61 -10.11 7.68
N PHE A 120 2.31 -11.10 6.82
CA PHE A 120 3.19 -12.24 6.56
C PHE A 120 4.53 -11.88 5.87
N LEU A 121 4.64 -10.71 5.23
CA LEU A 121 5.87 -10.24 4.58
C LEU A 121 6.82 -9.53 5.55
N ARG A 122 6.33 -9.16 6.74
CA ARG A 122 7.05 -8.36 7.73
C ARG A 122 7.54 -9.20 8.91
N THR A 123 7.58 -10.51 8.74
CA THR A 123 8.15 -11.46 9.70
C THR A 123 9.55 -11.87 9.27
N ALA A 124 10.36 -12.36 10.22
CA ALA A 124 11.69 -12.87 9.90
C ALA A 124 11.57 -14.09 8.97
N ARG A 125 12.26 -14.05 7.82
CA ARG A 125 12.39 -15.21 6.92
C ARG A 125 13.76 -15.85 7.11
N TYR A 126 13.78 -17.15 7.41
CA TYR A 126 15.01 -17.92 7.46
C TYR A 126 15.59 -18.07 6.04
N VAL A 127 16.85 -17.66 5.88
CA VAL A 127 17.64 -17.90 4.68
C VAL A 127 18.74 -18.88 5.07
N PRO A 128 18.72 -20.13 4.58
CA PRO A 128 19.77 -21.08 4.90
C PRO A 128 21.13 -20.56 4.39
N GLY A 129 22.15 -20.69 5.23
CA GLY A 129 23.52 -20.38 4.83
C GLY A 129 24.02 -21.32 3.73
N PHE A 130 25.01 -20.86 2.96
CA PHE A 130 25.70 -21.74 2.02
C PHE A 130 26.47 -22.84 2.78
N PRO A 131 26.56 -24.06 2.25
CA PRO A 131 27.36 -25.11 2.86
C PRO A 131 28.81 -24.64 2.95
N GLN A 132 29.31 -24.47 4.17
CA GLN A 132 30.72 -24.18 4.44
C GLN A 132 31.51 -25.43 4.03
N ARG A 133 32.47 -25.28 3.11
CA ARG A 133 33.42 -26.37 2.85
C ARG A 133 34.33 -26.48 4.07
N PHE A 134 34.42 -27.65 4.67
CA PHE A 134 35.38 -27.90 5.74
C PHE A 134 36.79 -27.60 5.23
N PRO A 135 37.60 -26.77 5.92
CA PRO A 135 38.98 -26.56 5.54
C PRO A 135 39.75 -27.87 5.75
N VAL A 136 40.17 -28.50 4.66
CA VAL A 136 41.14 -29.60 4.70
C VAL A 136 42.53 -28.98 4.76
N TRP A 137 43.23 -29.17 5.89
CA TRP A 137 44.64 -28.80 6.01
C TRP A 137 45.54 -29.86 5.35
N PRO A 138 46.62 -29.48 4.65
CA PRO A 138 47.64 -30.40 4.17
C PRO A 138 48.44 -31.06 5.30
#